data_AF-A0A1S4A3E7-F1
#
_entry.id   AF-A0A1S4A3E7-F1
#
_cell.length_a   1.000
_cell.length_b   1.000
_cell.length_c   1.000
_cell.angle_alpha   90.00
_cell.angle_beta   90.00
_cell.angle_gamma   90.00
#
_symmetry.space_group_name_H-M   'P 1'
#
loop_
_entity.id
_entity.type
_entity.pdbx_description
1 polymer ?
#
loop_
_entity_poly.entity_id
_entity_poly.type
_entity_poly.pdbx_seq_one_letter_code
_entity_poly.pdbx_strand_id
1 'polypeptide(L)'
;MQVYTFLTTTLDTLVLLPSFIKFFRQAKNHSFSPGNITVVFLAFVLNLAFSLSLLCFVIMHASLLSSNTTSVEVYEKKKTVRWKYDLGWKRNFEQVFGANKALWFLPMFSKKDLENIPALYGVEFPTRSDTEE
;
A
#
# COMPACT_ATOMS: atom_id res chain seq x y z
N MET A 1 3.83 -5.81 1.41
CA MET A 1 3.79 -5.53 2.87
C MET A 1 2.80 -4.42 3.24
N GLN A 2 2.95 -3.18 2.73
CA GLN A 2 2.06 -2.04 3.10
C GLN A 2 0.55 -2.33 2.97
N VAL A 3 0.13 -2.92 1.84
CA VAL A 3 -1.28 -3.27 1.61
C VAL A 3 -1.80 -4.30 2.62
N TYR A 4 -1.02 -5.34 2.94
CA TYR A 4 -1.45 -6.34 3.94
C TYR A 4 -1.61 -5.71 5.32
N THR A 5 -0.66 -4.88 5.75
CA THR A 5 -0.75 -4.18 7.03
C THR A 5 -1.96 -3.24 7.08
N PHE A 6 -2.23 -2.51 6.00
CA PHE A 6 -3.42 -1.67 5.88
C PHE A 6 -4.71 -2.50 5.99
N LEU A 7 -4.80 -3.62 5.30
CA LEU A 7 -5.96 -4.51 5.36
C LEU A 7 -6.16 -5.10 6.77
N THR A 8 -5.09 -5.57 7.42
CA THR A 8 -5.13 -6.13 8.78
C THR A 8 -5.62 -5.08 9.79
N THR A 9 -5.00 -3.90 9.81
CA THR A 9 -5.37 -2.82 10.76
C THR A 9 -6.79 -2.31 10.53
N THR A 10 -7.25 -2.29 9.26
CA THR A 10 -8.63 -1.96 8.90
C THR A 10 -9.59 -3.03 9.39
N LEU A 11 -9.28 -4.32 9.18
CA LEU A 11 -10.07 -5.44 9.70
C LEU A 11 -10.18 -5.38 11.23
N ASP A 12 -9.06 -5.18 11.93
CA ASP A 12 -9.04 -5.05 13.40
C ASP A 12 -9.90 -3.88 13.87
N THR A 13 -9.84 -2.74 13.18
CA THR A 13 -10.71 -1.58 13.46
C THR A 13 -12.18 -1.93 13.30
N LEU A 14 -12.56 -2.61 12.21
CA LEU A 14 -13.94 -3.01 11.93
C LEU A 14 -14.46 -4.03 12.97
N VAL A 15 -13.62 -5.00 13.34
CA VAL A 15 -13.96 -6.04 14.33
C VAL A 15 -14.09 -5.44 15.73
N LEU A 16 -13.25 -4.46 16.09
CA LEU A 16 -13.27 -3.82 17.41
C LEU A 16 -14.34 -2.73 17.54
N LEU A 17 -14.89 -2.21 16.44
CA LEU A 17 -15.88 -1.12 16.44
C LEU A 17 -17.09 -1.38 17.36
N PRO A 18 -17.75 -2.56 17.35
CA PRO A 18 -18.88 -2.83 18.25
C PRO A 18 -18.47 -2.79 19.72
N SER A 19 -17.31 -3.34 20.06
CA SER A 19 -16.76 -3.36 21.41
C SER A 19 -16.38 -1.95 21.89
N PHE A 20 -15.84 -1.12 20.99
CA PHE A 20 -15.56 0.30 21.22
C PHE A 20 -16.85 1.10 21.49
N ILE A 21 -17.91 0.89 20.71
CA ILE A 21 -19.21 1.55 20.93
C ILE A 21 -19.80 1.12 22.29
N LYS A 22 -19.70 -0.16 22.65
CA LYS A 22 -20.14 -0.68 23.95
C LYS A 22 -19.37 -0.03 25.09
N PHE A 23 -18.06 0.14 24.94
CA PHE A 23 -17.23 0.85 25.91
C PHE A 23 -17.74 2.28 26.15
N PHE A 24 -17.93 3.07 25.09
CA PHE A 24 -18.41 4.45 25.22
C PHE A 24 -19.78 4.53 25.92
N ARG A 25 -20.68 3.58 25.62
CA ARG A 25 -21.99 3.51 26.28
C ARG A 25 -21.88 3.19 27.78
N GLN A 26 -20.99 2.26 28.13
CA GLN A 26 -20.77 1.87 29.53
C GLN A 26 -20.06 2.98 30.33
N ALA A 27 -19.13 3.67 29.70
CA ALA A 27 -18.46 4.85 30.27
C ALA A 27 -19.46 5.97 30.58
N LYS A 28 -20.42 6.22 29.68
CA LYS A 28 -21.52 7.17 29.91
C LYS A 28 -22.42 6.77 31.08
N ASN A 29 -22.59 5.47 31.31
CA ASN A 29 -23.46 4.91 32.35
C ASN A 29 -22.72 4.64 33.69
N HIS A 30 -21.50 5.18 33.89
CA HIS A 30 -20.70 5.09 35.12
C HIS A 30 -20.45 3.67 35.69
N SER A 31 -20.61 2.63 34.87
CA SER A 31 -20.56 1.23 35.30
C SER A 31 -19.26 0.58 34.80
N PHE A 32 -18.11 0.93 35.37
CA PHE A 32 -16.82 0.48 34.85
C PHE A 32 -16.37 -0.89 35.40
N SER A 33 -15.90 -1.76 34.50
CA SER A 33 -14.98 -2.86 34.82
C SER A 33 -13.61 -2.54 34.20
N PRO A 34 -12.47 -2.50 34.94
CA PRO A 34 -11.36 -1.63 34.55
C PRO A 34 -10.38 -2.17 33.48
N GLY A 35 -10.19 -3.50 33.40
CA GLY A 35 -9.06 -4.09 32.66
C GLY A 35 -9.29 -4.29 31.16
N ASN A 36 -10.21 -5.20 30.80
CA ASN A 36 -10.42 -5.64 29.41
C ASN A 36 -10.93 -4.51 28.50
N ILE A 37 -11.70 -3.60 29.09
CA ILE A 37 -12.33 -2.48 28.41
C ILE A 37 -11.30 -1.42 27.94
N THR A 38 -10.25 -1.17 28.74
CA THR A 38 -9.20 -0.19 28.41
C THR A 38 -8.34 -0.66 27.24
N VAL A 39 -8.06 -1.96 27.16
CA VAL A 39 -7.28 -2.57 26.07
C VAL A 39 -8.01 -2.46 24.73
N VAL A 40 -9.32 -2.71 24.70
CA VAL A 40 -10.15 -2.57 23.49
C VAL A 40 -10.12 -1.13 22.96
N PHE A 41 -10.24 -0.13 23.84
CA PHE A 41 -10.19 1.27 23.44
C PHE A 41 -8.84 1.62 22.80
N LEU A 42 -7.74 1.28 23.48
CA LEU A 42 -6.40 1.57 22.99
C LEU A 42 -6.12 0.86 21.66
N ALA A 43 -6.46 -0.43 21.57
CA ALA A 43 -6.28 -1.22 20.35
C ALA A 43 -7.08 -0.63 19.17
N PHE A 44 -8.31 -0.19 19.39
CA PHE A 44 -9.12 0.44 18.35
C PHE A 44 -8.51 1.76 17.87
N VAL A 45 -8.14 2.66 18.79
CA VAL A 45 -7.59 3.97 18.44
C VAL A 45 -6.27 3.84 17.69
N LEU A 46 -5.39 2.96 18.14
CA LEU A 46 -4.10 2.72 17.48
C LEU A 46 -4.28 2.12 16.09
N ASN A 47 -5.12 1.10 15.93
CA ASN A 47 -5.38 0.49 14.61
C ASN A 47 -6.04 1.47 13.64
N LEU A 48 -6.99 2.28 14.11
CA LEU A 48 -7.64 3.29 13.28
C LEU A 48 -6.64 4.36 12.81
N ALA A 49 -5.87 4.93 13.74
CA ALA A 49 -4.87 5.95 13.42
C ALA A 49 -3.81 5.42 12.43
N PHE A 50 -3.35 4.19 12.66
CA PHE A 50 -2.35 3.56 11.79
C PHE A 50 -2.93 3.20 10.42
N SER A 51 -4.16 2.68 10.35
CA SER A 51 -4.87 2.41 9.08
C SER A 51 -5.03 3.68 8.23
N LEU A 52 -5.46 4.79 8.84
CA LEU A 52 -5.58 6.08 8.14
C LEU A 52 -4.24 6.61 7.63
N SER A 53 -3.17 6.45 8.41
CA SER A 53 -1.81 6.80 7.97
C SER A 53 -1.40 5.95 6.77
N LEU A 54 -1.54 4.62 6.87
CA LEU A 54 -1.19 3.69 5.79
C LEU A 54 -2.01 3.90 4.53
N LEU A 55 -3.28 4.32 4.63
CA LEU A 55 -4.10 4.65 3.47
C LEU A 55 -3.44 5.72 2.59
N CYS A 56 -2.92 6.79 3.20
CA CYS A 56 -2.20 7.84 2.48
C CYS A 56 -0.95 7.29 1.76
N PHE A 57 -0.17 6.46 2.46
CA PHE A 57 1.01 5.81 1.89
C PHE A 57 0.66 4.87 0.73
N VAL A 58 -0.39 4.05 0.87
CA VAL A 58 -0.86 3.14 -0.19
C VAL A 58 -1.29 3.93 -1.43
N ILE A 59 -2.04 5.02 -1.25
CA ILE A 59 -2.46 5.88 -2.37
C ILE A 59 -1.25 6.51 -3.05
N MET A 60 -0.31 7.05 -2.27
CA MET A 60 0.93 7.62 -2.80
C MET A 60 1.73 6.58 -3.60
N HIS A 61 1.96 5.40 -3.05
CA HIS A 61 2.68 4.34 -3.76
C HIS A 61 1.95 3.81 -4.99
N ALA A 62 0.61 3.75 -4.96
CA ALA A 62 -0.17 3.40 -6.14
C ALA A 62 -0.01 4.45 -7.26
N SER A 63 0.05 5.73 -6.90
CA SER A 63 0.34 6.80 -7.87
C SER A 63 1.75 6.70 -8.45
N LEU A 64 2.76 6.46 -7.62
CA LEU A 64 4.15 6.23 -8.04
C LEU A 64 4.26 5.05 -9.01
N LEU A 65 3.64 3.93 -8.65
CA LEU A 65 3.59 2.74 -9.47
C LEU A 65 2.88 2.99 -10.81
N SER A 66 1.76 3.73 -10.81
CA SER A 66 1.04 4.08 -12.05
C SER A 66 1.89 4.87 -13.03
N SER A 67 2.80 5.70 -12.53
CA SER A 67 3.68 6.59 -13.33
C SER A 67 5.08 6.02 -13.54
N ASN A 68 5.35 4.81 -13.04
CA ASN A 68 6.68 4.18 -13.01
C ASN A 68 7.80 5.11 -12.52
N THR A 69 7.53 5.78 -11.40
CA THR A 69 8.47 6.70 -10.75
C THR A 69 8.74 6.22 -9.33
N THR A 70 9.99 6.25 -8.90
CA THR A 70 10.33 6.07 -7.48
C THR A 70 10.08 7.35 -6.68
N SER A 71 10.05 7.24 -5.35
CA SER A 71 9.90 8.41 -4.46
C SER A 71 11.05 9.42 -4.62
N VAL A 72 12.25 8.96 -4.99
CA VAL A 72 13.42 9.82 -5.25
C VAL A 72 13.27 10.51 -6.61
N GLU A 73 12.92 9.74 -7.64
CA GLU A 73 12.77 10.23 -9.01
C GLU A 73 11.67 11.28 -9.18
N VAL A 74 10.64 11.26 -8.33
CA VAL A 74 9.60 12.30 -8.33
C VAL A 74 10.18 13.71 -8.16
N TYR A 75 11.27 13.85 -7.42
CA TYR A 75 11.93 15.15 -7.24
C TYR A 75 12.74 15.59 -8.47
N GLU A 76 13.19 14.63 -9.28
CA GLU A 76 13.94 14.90 -10.52
C GLU A 76 13.01 15.16 -11.72
N LYS A 77 11.78 14.63 -11.67
CA LYS A 77 10.79 14.75 -12.73
C LYS A 77 10.34 16.21 -12.89
N LYS A 78 10.74 16.82 -14.01
CA LYS A 78 10.18 18.11 -14.45
C LYS A 78 8.69 17.95 -14.76
N LYS A 79 7.84 18.80 -14.17
CA LYS A 79 6.36 18.72 -14.26
C LYS A 79 5.80 18.66 -15.69
N THR A 80 6.53 19.14 -16.68
CA THR A 80 6.07 19.27 -18.07
C THR A 80 6.40 18.07 -18.96
N VAL A 81 7.30 17.18 -18.53
CA VAL A 81 7.81 16.10 -19.39
C VAL A 81 7.28 14.76 -18.88
N ARG A 82 6.77 13.94 -19.82
CA ARG A 82 6.40 12.55 -19.52
C ARG A 82 7.64 11.80 -19.03
N TRP A 83 7.46 10.97 -18.01
CA TRP A 83 8.60 10.26 -17.41
C TRP A 83 9.12 9.17 -18.36
N LYS A 84 10.44 9.09 -18.55
CA LYS A 84 11.06 8.16 -19.51
C LYS A 84 10.79 6.69 -19.20
N TYR A 85 10.54 6.35 -17.94
CA TYR A 85 10.20 4.98 -17.53
C TYR A 85 8.68 4.71 -17.55
N ASP A 86 7.83 5.72 -17.78
CA ASP A 86 6.38 5.52 -17.84
C ASP A 86 5.96 4.87 -19.17
N LEU A 87 5.81 3.54 -19.15
CA LEU A 87 5.40 2.71 -20.29
C LEU A 87 3.89 2.46 -20.34
N GLY A 88 3.12 3.17 -19.51
CA GLY A 88 1.69 3.01 -19.32
C GLY A 88 1.34 2.04 -18.19
N TRP A 89 0.24 2.35 -17.48
CA TRP A 89 -0.24 1.67 -16.27
C TRP A 89 -0.03 0.14 -16.27
N LYS A 90 -0.47 -0.56 -17.32
CA LYS A 90 -0.39 -2.02 -17.37
C LYS A 90 1.05 -2.52 -17.33
N ARG A 91 1.94 -1.95 -18.16
CA ARG A 91 3.34 -2.36 -18.24
C ARG A 91 4.11 -1.96 -16.98
N ASN A 92 3.79 -0.80 -16.42
CA ASN A 92 4.37 -0.32 -15.17
C ASN A 92 4.05 -1.28 -14.01
N PHE A 93 2.80 -1.78 -13.96
CA PHE A 93 2.40 -2.80 -12.97
C PHE A 93 3.10 -4.14 -13.20
N GLU A 94 3.17 -4.62 -14.44
CA GLU A 94 3.83 -5.89 -14.77
C GLU A 94 5.33 -5.87 -14.45
N GLN A 95 6.00 -4.71 -14.52
CA GLN A 95 7.40 -4.58 -14.10
C GLN A 95 7.63 -4.79 -12.61
N VAL A 96 6.64 -4.47 -11.77
CA VAL A 96 6.76 -4.56 -10.32
C VAL A 96 6.19 -5.88 -9.78
N PHE A 97 5.10 -6.38 -10.36
CA PHE A 97 4.40 -7.57 -9.89
C PHE A 97 4.57 -8.81 -10.78
N GLY A 98 5.17 -8.67 -11.96
CA GLY A 98 5.24 -9.72 -12.97
C GLY A 98 4.00 -9.81 -13.85
N ALA A 99 4.08 -10.61 -14.92
CA ALA A 99 2.98 -10.79 -15.87
C ALA A 99 1.86 -11.69 -15.29
N ASN A 100 2.19 -12.55 -14.33
CA ASN A 100 1.21 -13.43 -13.71
C ASN A 100 0.38 -12.72 -12.62
N LYS A 101 -0.82 -12.29 -13.00
CA LYS A 101 -1.79 -11.60 -12.12
C LYS A 101 -2.19 -12.38 -10.88
N ALA A 102 -2.17 -13.72 -10.91
CA ALA A 102 -2.54 -14.53 -9.75
C ALA A 102 -1.54 -14.34 -8.59
N LEU A 103 -0.29 -14.02 -8.90
CA LEU A 103 0.78 -13.82 -7.92
C LEU A 103 0.85 -12.38 -7.40
N TRP A 104 0.06 -11.44 -7.93
CA TRP A 104 0.10 -10.03 -7.50
C TRP A 104 -0.26 -9.85 -6.02
N PHE A 105 -1.07 -10.77 -5.48
CA PHE A 105 -1.47 -10.80 -4.07
C PHE A 105 -0.62 -11.75 -3.23
N LEU A 106 0.52 -12.21 -3.73
CA LEU A 106 1.45 -13.06 -3.02
C LEU A 106 2.86 -12.43 -3.07
N PRO A 107 3.66 -12.54 -2.00
CA PRO A 107 5.02 -11.99 -1.98
C PRO A 107 6.00 -12.91 -2.73
N MET A 108 5.71 -13.23 -4.00
CA MET A 108 6.51 -14.14 -4.81
C MET A 108 6.38 -13.83 -6.30
N PHE A 109 7.44 -14.12 -7.06
CA PHE A 109 7.46 -14.04 -8.51
C PHE A 109 7.42 -15.44 -9.14
N SER A 110 6.90 -15.54 -10.36
CA SER A 110 7.07 -16.76 -11.14
C SER A 110 8.48 -16.84 -11.70
N LYS A 111 9.02 -18.06 -11.86
CA LYS A 111 10.34 -18.25 -12.50
C LYS A 111 10.39 -17.61 -13.89
N LYS A 112 9.29 -17.73 -14.63
CA LYS A 112 9.13 -17.14 -15.96
C LYS A 112 9.21 -15.61 -15.92
N ASP A 113 8.58 -14.96 -14.95
CA ASP A 113 8.67 -13.50 -14.82
C ASP A 113 10.11 -13.07 -14.51
N LEU A 114 10.78 -13.79 -13.62
CA LEU A 114 12.17 -13.51 -13.26
C LEU A 114 13.12 -13.67 -14.44
N GLU A 115 12.89 -14.64 -15.34
CA GLU A 115 13.70 -14.82 -16.56
C GLU A 115 13.42 -13.76 -17.64
N ASN A 116 12.16 -13.32 -17.77
CA ASN A 116 11.72 -12.50 -18.91
C ASN A 116 11.58 -11.00 -18.62
N ILE A 117 11.66 -10.57 -17.35
CA ILE A 117 11.49 -9.17 -16.95
C ILE A 117 12.79 -8.69 -16.28
N PRO A 118 13.72 -8.08 -17.05
CA PRO A 118 15.01 -7.60 -16.53
C PRO A 118 14.87 -6.62 -15.35
N ALA A 119 13.81 -5.81 -15.35
CA ALA A 119 13.52 -4.85 -14.29
C ALA A 119 13.35 -5.50 -12.91
N LEU A 120 12.97 -6.78 -12.83
CA LEU A 120 12.86 -7.51 -11.55
C LEU A 120 14.23 -7.78 -10.90
N TYR A 121 15.32 -7.79 -11.68
CA TYR A 121 16.68 -7.85 -11.13
C TYR A 121 17.23 -6.48 -10.73
N GLY A 122 16.55 -5.38 -11.11
CA GLY A 122 16.94 -4.02 -10.77
C GLY A 122 18.19 -3.50 -11.49
N VAL A 123 18.66 -4.19 -12.54
CA VAL A 123 19.84 -3.80 -13.32
C VAL A 123 19.50 -2.95 -14.54
N GLU A 124 18.40 -3.26 -15.23
CA GLU A 124 18.00 -2.62 -16.47
C GLU A 124 16.50 -2.34 -16.49
N PHE A 125 16.15 -1.12 -16.90
CA PHE A 125 14.76 -0.66 -16.98
C PHE A 125 14.47 -0.14 -18.39
N PRO A 126 13.46 -0.68 -19.09
CA PRO A 126 13.12 -0.21 -20.42
C PRO A 126 12.58 1.22 -20.37
N THR A 127 13.05 2.04 -21.30
CA THR A 127 12.64 3.43 -21.49
C THR A 127 11.65 3.54 -22.65
N ARG A 128 10.90 4.64 -22.68
CA ARG A 128 10.11 4.97 -23.86
C ARG A 128 11.04 5.41 -25.00
N SER A 129 10.70 5.02 -26.22
CA SER A 129 11.46 5.38 -27.43
C SER A 129 11.29 6.85 -27.85
N ASP A 130 10.27 7.54 -27.35
CA ASP A 130 9.98 8.95 -27.66
C ASP A 130 10.75 9.94 -26.77
N THR A 131 11.66 9.45 -25.93
CA THR A 131 12.46 10.27 -25.00
C THR A 131 13.96 10.28 -25.37
N GLU A 132 14.33 9.70 -26.51
CA GLU A 132 15.66 9.78 -27.12
C GLU A 132 15.73 10.93 -28.14
N GLU A 133 15.48 12.17 -27.67
CA GLU A 133 15.87 13.43 -28.36
C GLU A 133 16.24 14.50 -27.32
#